data_AF-A0A947IBY7-F1
#
_entry.id   AF-A0A947IBY7-F1
#
_cell.length_a   1.000
_cell.length_b   1.000
_cell.length_c   1.000
_cell.angle_alpha   90.00
_cell.angle_beta   90.00
_cell.angle_gamma   90.00
#
_symmetry.space_group_name_H-M   'P 1'
#
loop_
_entity.id
_entity.type
_entity.pdbx_description
1 polymer ?
#
loop_
_entity_poly.entity_id
_entity_poly.type
_entity_poly.pdbx_seq_one_letter_code
_entity_poly.pdbx_strand_id
1 'polypeptide(L)' 'EQRNYSEKIAASIDHEIKKIIKRAYKRAWRLLADQRALLKKVALVLIKQETLEREEFEKLVKSYVKTQAE' A
#
# COMPACT_ATOMS: atom_id res chain seq x y z
N GLU A 1 -33.17 22.25 17.73
CA GLU A 1 -32.40 21.14 18.36
C GLU A 1 -31.79 20.11 17.40
N GLN A 2 -32.08 20.12 16.08
CA GLN A 2 -31.52 19.14 15.12
C GLN A 2 -30.01 19.26 14.82
N ARG A 3 -29.38 20.43 15.05
CA ARG A 3 -27.97 20.67 14.69
C ARG A 3 -26.96 19.87 15.54
N ASN A 4 -27.20 19.75 16.85
CA ASN A 4 -26.26 19.09 17.76
C ASN A 4 -26.12 17.58 17.48
N TYR A 5 -27.20 16.92 17.04
CA TYR A 5 -27.17 15.51 16.68
C TYR A 5 -26.44 15.30 15.34
N SER A 6 -26.64 16.21 14.38
CA SER A 6 -25.95 16.21 13.09
C SER A 6 -24.43 16.39 13.25
N GLU A 7 -23.99 17.32 14.11
CA GLU A 7 -22.57 17.57 14.36
C GLU A 7 -21.87 16.38 15.04
N LYS A 8 -22.51 15.77 16.05
CA LYS A 8 -21.95 14.58 16.73
C LYS A 8 -21.87 13.38 15.78
N ILE A 9 -22.87 13.21 14.91
CA ILE A 9 -22.86 12.17 13.88
C ILE A 9 -21.75 12.43 12.87
N ALA A 10 -21.64 13.66 12.35
CA ALA A 10 -20.59 14.04 11.40
C ALA A 10 -19.19 13.79 11.97
N ALA A 11 -18.95 14.19 13.23
CA ALA A 11 -17.69 13.94 13.92
C ALA A 11 -17.38 12.43 14.07
N SER A 12 -18.41 11.61 14.29
CA SER A 12 -18.26 10.15 14.40
C SER A 12 -17.92 9.52 13.04
N ILE A 13 -18.53 10.02 11.96
CA ILE A 13 -18.23 9.60 10.58
C ILE A 13 -16.78 9.95 10.23
N ASP A 14 -16.35 11.19 10.46
CA ASP A 14 -14.98 11.63 10.18
C ASP A 14 -13.95 10.82 10.97
N HIS A 15 -14.28 10.47 12.22
CA HIS A 15 -13.42 9.61 13.03
C HIS A 15 -13.24 8.22 12.40
N GLU A 16 -14.32 7.57 11.96
CA GLU A 16 -14.22 6.24 11.34
C GLU A 16 -13.51 6.30 9.98
N ILE A 17 -13.76 7.33 9.16
CA ILE A 17 -13.03 7.56 7.91
C ILE A 17 -11.52 7.67 8.18
N LYS A 18 -11.13 8.52 9.15
CA LYS A 18 -9.72 8.68 9.53
C LYS A 18 -9.10 7.36 10.00
N LYS A 19 -9.86 6.55 10.75
CA LYS A 19 -9.43 5.22 11.21
C LYS A 19 -9.26 4.24 10.05
N ILE A 20 -10.15 4.24 9.06
CA ILE A 20 -10.03 3.43 7.84
C ILE A 20 -8.76 3.81 7.08
N ILE A 21 -8.56 5.11 6.81
CA ILE A 21 -7.39 5.61 6.09
C ILE A 21 -6.11 5.23 6.84
N LYS A 22 -6.05 5.45 8.16
CA LYS A 22 -4.87 5.11 8.97
C LYS A 22 -4.56 3.61 8.96
N ARG A 23 -5.59 2.75 9.00
CA ARG A 23 -5.43 1.29 8.90
C ARG A 23 -4.89 0.89 7.52
N ALA A 24 -5.45 1.42 6.45
CA ALA A 24 -5.01 1.15 5.08
C ALA A 24 -3.55 1.60 4.86
N TYR A 25 -3.21 2.81 5.30
CA TYR A 25 -1.84 3.32 5.25
C TYR A 25 -0.86 2.41 6.01
N LYS A 26 -1.18 2.05 7.26
CA LYS A 26 -0.31 1.18 8.07
C LYS A 26 -0.16 -0.22 7.46
N ARG A 27 -1.18 -0.73 6.76
CA ARG A 27 -1.12 -2.00 6.03
C ARG A 27 -0.19 -1.88 4.82
N ALA A 28 -0.35 -0.84 4.01
CA ALA A 28 0.49 -0.61 2.84
C ALA A 28 1.96 -0.40 3.25
N TRP A 29 2.22 0.40 4.29
CA TRP A 29 3.56 0.63 4.82
C TRP A 29 4.22 -0.68 5.29
N ARG A 30 3.49 -1.51 6.05
CA ARG A 30 4.00 -2.82 6.50
C ARG A 30 4.31 -3.73 5.31
N LEU A 31 3.40 -3.86 4.35
CA LEU A 31 3.62 -4.67 3.15
C LEU A 31 4.89 -4.24 2.40
N LEU A 32 5.10 -2.95 2.21
CA LEU A 32 6.29 -2.41 1.54
C LEU A 32 7.57 -2.59 2.38
N ALA A 33 7.47 -2.50 3.70
CA ALA A 33 8.59 -2.73 4.61
C ALA A 33 9.00 -4.21 4.63
N ASP A 34 8.04 -5.13 4.71
CA ASP A 34 8.27 -6.57 4.71
C ASP A 34 8.86 -7.03 3.36
N GLN A 35 8.44 -6.40 2.25
CA GLN A 35 8.93 -6.68 0.90
C GLN A 35 10.01 -5.69 0.43
N ARG A 36 10.78 -5.10 1.36
CA ARG A 36 11.74 -4.03 1.05
C ARG A 36 12.78 -4.41 -0.01
N ALA A 37 13.24 -5.66 0.00
CA ALA A 37 14.23 -6.15 -0.96
C ALA A 37 13.65 -6.27 -2.38
N LEU A 38 12.41 -6.74 -2.53
CA LEU A 38 11.69 -6.73 -3.81
C LEU A 38 11.48 -5.30 -4.31
N LEU A 39 11.03 -4.40 -3.43
CA LEU A 39 10.86 -2.98 -3.76
C LEU A 39 12.16 -2.36 -4.28
N LYS A 40 13.29 -2.65 -3.63
CA LYS A 40 14.62 -2.19 -4.08
C LYS A 40 14.99 -2.76 -5.45
N LYS A 41 14.67 -4.04 -5.70
CA LYS A 41 14.92 -4.68 -7.01
C LYS A 41 14.12 -4.00 -8.12
N VAL A 42 12.83 -3.75 -7.90
CA VAL A 42 11.97 -3.02 -8.86
C VAL A 42 12.53 -1.62 -9.11
N ALA A 43 12.90 -0.87 -8.06
CA ALA A 43 13.46 0.46 -8.19
C ALA A 43 14.77 0.48 -9.02
N LEU A 44 15.66 -0.49 -8.81
CA LEU A 44 16.91 -0.60 -9.58
C LEU A 44 16.66 -0.91 -11.06
N VAL A 45 15.61 -1.66 -11.38
CA VAL A 45 15.22 -1.93 -12.78
C VAL A 45 14.68 -0.65 -13.42
N LEU A 46 13.78 0.06 -12.73
CA LEU A 46 13.23 1.33 -13.22
C LEU A 46 14.30 2.41 -13.42
N ILE A 47 15.35 2.45 -12.59
CA ILE A 47 16.49 3.36 -12.82
C ILE A 47 17.21 3.06 -14.13
N LYS A 48 17.24 1.79 -14.58
CA LYS A 48 17.94 1.38 -15.81
C LYS A 48 17.08 1.50 -17.07
N GLN A 49 15.78 1.22 -16.95
CA GLN A 49 14.87 1.10 -18.10
C GLN A 49 13.86 2.24 -18.20
N GLU A 50 13.77 3.10 -17.18
CA GLU A 50 12.82 4.22 -17.01
C GLU A 50 11.33 3.81 -16.93
N THR A 51 10.94 2.78 -17.65
CA THR A 51 9.62 2.17 -17.63
C THR A 51 9.74 0.67 -17.37
N LEU A 52 8.67 0.07 -16.85
CA LEU A 52 8.58 -1.37 -16.61
C LEU A 52 7.16 -1.82 -16.96
N GLU A 53 7.04 -2.69 -17.95
CA GLU A 53 5.74 -3.18 -18.39
C GLU A 53 5.14 -4.17 -17.39
N ARG A 54 3.81 -4.31 -17.42
CA ARG A 54 3.08 -5.18 -16.48
C ARG A 54 3.64 -6.60 -16.44
N GLU A 55 3.88 -7.20 -17.61
CA GLU A 55 4.34 -8.59 -17.70
C GLU A 55 5.73 -8.77 -17.10
N GLU A 56 6.62 -7.80 -17.28
CA GLU A 56 7.97 -7.81 -16.75
C GLU A 56 7.96 -7.64 -15.22
N PHE A 57 7.14 -6.71 -14.72
CA PHE A 57 6.92 -6.54 -13.29
C PHE A 57 6.38 -7.81 -12.64
N GLU A 58 5.36 -8.43 -13.23
CA GLU A 58 4.79 -9.66 -12.70
C GLU A 58 5.80 -10.82 -12.67
N LYS A 59 6.60 -10.99 -13.72
CA LYS A 59 7.67 -12.00 -13.75
C LYS A 59 8.71 -11.73 -12.66
N LEU A 60 9.09 -10.47 -12.45
CA LEU A 60 10.05 -10.08 -11.42
C LEU A 60 9.51 -10.34 -10.00
N VAL A 61 8.24 -10.04 -9.74
CA VAL A 61 7.58 -10.31 -8.46
C VAL A 61 7.43 -11.82 -8.23
N LYS A 62 6.89 -12.56 -9.20
CA LYS A 62 6.69 -14.02 -9.10
C LYS A 62 8.00 -14.77 -8.87
N SER A 63 9.06 -14.41 -9.60
CA SER A 63 10.39 -15.02 -9.41
C SER A 63 10.95 -14.75 -8.02
N TYR A 64 10.81 -13.52 -7.50
CA TYR A 64 11.28 -13.18 -6.16
C TYR A 64 10.54 -13.97 -5.07
N VAL A 65 9.22 -14.10 -5.18
CA VAL A 65 8.41 -14.87 -4.21
C VAL A 65 8.79 -16.35 -4.23
N LYS A 66 9.05 -16.93 -5.42
CA LYS A 66 9.48 -18.33 -5.54
C LYS A 66 10.81 -18.59 -4.79
N THR A 67 11.79 -17.70 -4.95
CA THR A 67 13.10 -17.82 -4.28
C THR A 67 13.04 -17.68 -2.74
N GLN A 68 11.97 -17.11 -2.18
CA GLN A 68 11.79 -17.01 -0.72
C GLN A 68 11.00 -18.18 -0.12
N ALA A 69 10.36 -18.99 -0.97
CA ALA A 69 9.56 -20.15 -0.57
C ALA A 69 10.32 -21.48 -0.65
N GLU A 70 11.48 -21.48 -1.30
CA GLU A 70 12.47 -22.58 -1.36
C GLU A 70 13.55 -22.37 -0.30
#